data_AF-A0A0B6XZH4-F1
#
_entry.id   AF-A0A0B6XZH4-F1
#
_cell.length_a   1.000
_cell.length_b   1.000
_cell.length_c   1.000
_cell.angle_alpha   90.00
_cell.angle_beta   90.00
_cell.angle_gamma   90.00
#
_symmetry.space_group_name_H-M   'P 1'
#
loop_
_entity.id
_entity.type
_entity.pdbx_description
1 polymer ?
#
loop_
_entity_poly.entity_id
_entity_poly.type
_entity_poly.pdbx_seq_one_letter_code
_entity_poly.pdbx_strand_id
1 'polypeptide(L)'
;GSQFLKVTKVTELINQIDDISLRFRTVHPTGLLFSITGHMRNRMKLYLDEGVLFLSVDLSSDSKILSVGHKLNNNIWHTVFIKFRMRTIEMTVDQERSVTEQMHESIKQWSIASMEVGHVTQTYKNSKGQHSGFIGSMQDFIVNEKEFFQMAKADVGNNIEISADFISDDYYVEKPVAFTSADSYLILSRLQVHDRFSVTLKLKTTESSGLILYNGGTGQDFFAVELFHGFLFYVYDMG
;
A
#
# COMPACT_ATOMS: atom_id res chain seq x y z
N GLY A 1 5.01 -2.94 -6.38
CA GLY A 1 5.83 -3.28 -5.21
C GLY A 1 5.92 -4.78 -5.09
N SER A 2 6.83 -5.26 -4.24
CA SER A 2 6.95 -6.68 -3.86
C SER A 2 6.52 -6.93 -2.41
N GLN A 3 6.24 -5.87 -1.64
CA GLN A 3 5.75 -5.96 -0.27
C GLN A 3 4.30 -6.46 -0.25
N PHE A 4 3.96 -7.22 0.77
CA PHE A 4 2.66 -7.86 0.92
C PHE A 4 2.25 -8.03 2.38
N LEU A 5 0.95 -8.29 2.55
CA LEU A 5 0.41 -9.03 3.69
C LEU A 5 -0.24 -10.31 3.15
N LYS A 6 -0.01 -11.45 3.81
CA LYS A 6 -0.55 -12.75 3.45
C LYS A 6 -1.22 -13.39 4.66
N VAL A 7 -2.47 -13.78 4.50
CA VAL A 7 -3.23 -14.54 5.49
C VAL A 7 -3.43 -15.96 4.96
N THR A 8 -2.97 -16.95 5.72
CA THR A 8 -3.21 -18.37 5.46
C THR A 8 -4.28 -18.90 6.41
N LYS A 9 -4.81 -20.11 6.17
CA LYS A 9 -5.83 -20.74 7.03
C LYS A 9 -6.98 -19.77 7.38
N VAL A 10 -7.43 -19.03 6.37
CA VAL A 10 -8.36 -17.91 6.54
C VAL A 10 -9.67 -18.34 7.20
N THR A 11 -10.08 -19.59 7.01
CA THR A 11 -11.27 -20.20 7.64
C THR A 11 -11.24 -20.22 9.17
N GLU A 12 -10.07 -20.14 9.82
CA GLU A 12 -9.95 -19.99 11.28
C GLU A 12 -10.30 -18.56 11.73
N LEU A 13 -10.27 -17.58 10.81
CA LEU A 13 -10.56 -16.18 11.06
C LEU A 13 -11.92 -15.75 10.51
N ILE A 14 -12.25 -16.10 9.27
CA ILE A 14 -13.52 -15.78 8.61
C ILE A 14 -14.02 -16.99 7.82
N ASN A 15 -15.29 -17.35 8.00
CA ASN A 15 -15.91 -18.50 7.35
C ASN A 15 -16.65 -18.14 6.05
N GLN A 16 -16.95 -16.87 5.83
CA GLN A 16 -17.58 -16.33 4.63
C GLN A 16 -17.06 -14.90 4.38
N ILE A 17 -17.39 -14.31 3.23
CA ILE A 17 -17.16 -12.88 2.95
C ILE A 17 -18.52 -12.22 2.73
N ASP A 18 -18.84 -11.25 3.60
CA ASP A 18 -20.05 -10.43 3.51
C ASP A 18 -19.68 -9.01 3.08
N ASP A 19 -18.67 -8.40 3.72
CA ASP A 19 -18.28 -7.02 3.48
C ASP A 19 -16.75 -6.89 3.51
N ILE A 20 -16.19 -6.17 2.54
CA ILE A 20 -14.77 -5.80 2.47
C ILE A 20 -14.68 -4.27 2.39
N SER A 21 -13.79 -3.67 3.17
CA SER A 21 -13.32 -2.31 2.96
C SER A 21 -11.81 -2.24 2.91
N LEU A 22 -11.30 -1.27 2.15
CA LEU A 22 -9.88 -0.96 2.05
C LEU A 22 -9.73 0.52 1.73
N ARG A 23 -8.71 1.17 2.29
CA ARG A 23 -8.29 2.49 1.87
C ARG A 23 -6.92 2.42 1.22
N PHE A 24 -6.74 3.17 0.13
CA PHE A 24 -5.48 3.22 -0.59
C PHE A 24 -5.17 4.64 -1.07
N ARG A 25 -3.88 4.94 -1.21
CA ARG A 25 -3.34 6.16 -1.81
C ARG A 25 -2.17 5.80 -2.70
N THR A 26 -2.20 6.25 -3.96
CA THR A 26 -1.15 5.96 -4.94
C THR A 26 -1.09 7.02 -6.05
N VAL A 27 0.04 7.09 -6.74
CA VAL A 27 0.20 7.77 -8.05
C VAL A 27 0.37 6.80 -9.21
N HIS A 28 0.54 5.51 -8.90
CA HIS A 28 0.71 4.49 -9.93
C HIS A 28 -0.65 4.15 -10.54
N PRO A 29 -0.76 4.11 -11.87
CA PRO A 29 -2.03 3.82 -12.53
C PRO A 29 -2.43 2.33 -12.44
N THR A 30 -1.48 1.45 -12.11
CA THR A 30 -1.70 0.01 -12.03
C THR A 30 -1.18 -0.58 -10.71
N GLY A 31 -1.88 -1.58 -10.18
CA GLY A 31 -1.40 -2.32 -9.01
C GLY A 31 -2.47 -3.19 -8.35
N LEU A 32 -2.09 -4.39 -7.92
CA LEU A 32 -2.95 -5.29 -7.16
C LEU A 32 -3.18 -4.76 -5.74
N LEU A 33 -4.42 -4.45 -5.38
CA LEU A 33 -4.77 -4.09 -4.01
C LEU A 33 -4.87 -5.34 -3.13
N PHE A 34 -5.72 -6.29 -3.52
CA PHE A 34 -5.79 -7.58 -2.84
C PHE A 34 -6.18 -8.71 -3.79
N SER A 35 -5.85 -9.94 -3.41
CA SER A 35 -6.35 -11.18 -4.00
C SER A 35 -6.83 -12.13 -2.92
N ILE A 36 -8.02 -12.67 -3.10
CA ILE A 36 -8.56 -13.74 -2.28
C ILE A 36 -8.63 -14.98 -3.15
N THR A 37 -8.01 -16.06 -2.70
CA THR A 37 -8.04 -17.35 -3.39
C THR A 37 -8.76 -18.35 -2.49
N GLY A 38 -9.66 -19.13 -3.05
CA GLY A 38 -10.22 -20.28 -2.37
C GLY A 38 -9.94 -21.58 -3.08
N HIS A 39 -10.62 -22.62 -2.62
CA HIS A 39 -10.51 -23.93 -3.23
C HIS A 39 -11.18 -23.96 -4.61
N MET A 40 -10.90 -25.01 -5.40
CA MET A 40 -11.54 -25.24 -6.71
C MET A 40 -11.34 -24.12 -7.75
N ARG A 41 -10.21 -23.39 -7.68
CA ARG A 41 -9.83 -22.26 -8.56
C ARG A 41 -10.68 -20.99 -8.41
N ASN A 42 -11.53 -20.91 -7.40
CA ASN A 42 -12.27 -19.69 -7.10
C ASN A 42 -11.31 -18.58 -6.66
N ARG A 43 -11.44 -17.39 -7.26
CA ARG A 43 -10.52 -16.29 -7.04
C ARG A 43 -11.22 -14.95 -7.20
N MET A 44 -10.84 -14.02 -6.34
CA MET A 44 -11.24 -12.62 -6.41
C MET A 44 -10.01 -11.74 -6.39
N LYS A 45 -10.03 -10.65 -7.16
CA LYS A 45 -8.96 -9.64 -7.13
C LYS A 45 -9.55 -8.26 -7.22
N LEU A 46 -9.07 -7.37 -6.35
CA LEU A 46 -9.24 -5.93 -6.51
C LEU A 46 -7.91 -5.34 -6.99
N TYR A 47 -7.93 -4.59 -8.07
CA TYR A 47 -6.73 -3.99 -8.64
C TYR A 47 -7.05 -2.66 -9.32
N LEU A 48 -6.02 -1.83 -9.43
CA LEU A 48 -6.05 -0.63 -10.24
C LEU A 48 -5.49 -0.93 -11.63
N ASP A 49 -6.14 -0.40 -12.67
CA ASP A 49 -5.65 -0.42 -14.04
C ASP A 49 -6.00 0.91 -14.72
N GLU A 50 -4.99 1.59 -15.31
CA GLU A 50 -5.13 2.94 -15.88
C GLU A 50 -5.87 3.94 -14.97
N GLY A 51 -5.67 3.85 -13.64
CA GLY A 51 -6.31 4.72 -12.65
C GLY A 51 -7.80 4.43 -12.38
N VAL A 52 -8.33 3.33 -12.89
CA VAL A 52 -9.69 2.82 -12.66
C VAL A 52 -9.62 1.60 -11.74
N LEU A 53 -10.57 1.47 -10.82
CA LEU A 53 -10.63 0.35 -9.89
C LEU A 53 -11.44 -0.80 -10.49
N PHE A 54 -10.87 -2.00 -10.50
CA PHE A 54 -11.51 -3.21 -11.01
C PHE A 54 -11.58 -4.30 -9.94
N LEU A 55 -12.75 -4.94 -9.85
CA LEU A 55 -12.97 -6.16 -9.08
C LEU A 55 -13.27 -7.31 -10.04
N SER A 56 -12.37 -8.28 -10.15
CA SER A 56 -12.63 -9.53 -10.87
C SER A 56 -13.00 -10.64 -9.88
N VAL A 57 -14.07 -11.37 -10.20
CA VAL A 57 -14.57 -12.50 -9.43
C VAL A 57 -14.70 -13.68 -10.36
N ASP A 58 -13.79 -14.64 -10.24
CA ASP A 58 -13.76 -15.90 -10.99
C ASP A 58 -14.24 -17.02 -10.05
N LEU A 59 -15.44 -17.54 -10.27
CA LEU A 59 -15.94 -18.76 -9.65
C LEU A 59 -15.90 -19.91 -10.66
N SER A 60 -15.98 -21.15 -10.19
CA SER A 60 -15.92 -22.35 -11.05
C SER A 60 -16.93 -22.36 -12.21
N SER A 61 -18.05 -21.67 -12.08
CA SER A 61 -19.15 -21.66 -13.05
C SER A 61 -19.48 -20.27 -13.64
N ASP A 62 -18.88 -19.18 -13.12
CA ASP A 62 -19.21 -17.82 -13.53
C ASP A 62 -18.03 -16.87 -13.28
N SER A 63 -17.83 -15.89 -14.15
CA SER A 63 -16.80 -14.86 -14.01
C SER A 63 -17.40 -13.48 -14.30
N LYS A 64 -17.18 -12.55 -13.37
CA LYS A 64 -17.67 -11.17 -13.46
C LYS A 64 -16.54 -10.19 -13.19
N ILE A 65 -16.62 -9.03 -13.84
CA ILE A 65 -15.72 -7.90 -13.62
C ILE A 65 -16.56 -6.66 -13.38
N LEU A 66 -16.31 -5.98 -12.26
CA LEU A 66 -16.90 -4.69 -11.93
C LEU A 66 -15.81 -3.62 -12.05
N SER A 67 -16.18 -2.41 -12.47
CA SER A 67 -15.28 -1.26 -12.52
C SER A 67 -15.93 -0.03 -11.93
N VAL A 68 -15.20 0.75 -11.12
CA VAL A 68 -15.68 2.00 -10.52
C VAL A 68 -14.56 3.03 -10.39
N GLY A 69 -14.92 4.30 -10.37
CA GLY A 69 -14.00 5.42 -10.23
C GLY A 69 -13.08 5.62 -11.43
N HIS A 70 -12.39 6.75 -11.43
CA HIS A 70 -11.43 7.13 -12.48
C HIS A 70 -10.38 8.07 -11.89
N LYS A 71 -9.16 8.05 -12.44
CA LYS A 71 -8.03 8.86 -11.95
C LYS A 71 -7.78 8.71 -10.44
N LEU A 72 -7.95 7.49 -9.91
CA LEU A 72 -7.75 7.18 -8.50
C LEU A 72 -6.26 7.12 -8.10
N ASN A 73 -5.37 7.37 -9.05
CA ASN A 73 -3.92 7.49 -8.88
C ASN A 73 -3.49 8.96 -8.75
N ASN A 74 -4.21 9.73 -7.94
CA ASN A 74 -4.08 11.17 -7.75
C ASN A 74 -3.37 11.56 -6.43
N ASN A 75 -2.77 10.59 -5.75
CA ASN A 75 -2.11 10.74 -4.45
C ASN A 75 -3.00 11.23 -3.29
N ILE A 76 -4.32 11.02 -3.35
CA ILE A 76 -5.20 11.19 -2.18
C ILE A 76 -5.74 9.83 -1.72
N TRP A 77 -6.28 9.81 -0.50
CA TRP A 77 -6.88 8.62 0.07
C TRP A 77 -8.23 8.34 -0.58
N HIS A 78 -8.37 7.15 -1.15
CA HIS A 78 -9.63 6.59 -1.64
C HIS A 78 -10.09 5.45 -0.73
N THR A 79 -11.40 5.33 -0.55
CA THR A 79 -12.02 4.28 0.27
C THR A 79 -12.90 3.41 -0.61
N VAL A 80 -12.59 2.13 -0.72
CA VAL A 80 -13.43 1.16 -1.44
C VAL A 80 -14.27 0.37 -0.44
N PHE A 81 -15.53 0.14 -0.80
CA PHE A 81 -16.44 -0.77 -0.13
C PHE A 81 -16.94 -1.81 -1.12
N ILE A 82 -16.95 -3.08 -0.71
CA ILE A 82 -17.51 -4.18 -1.48
C ILE A 82 -18.45 -4.95 -0.58
N LYS A 83 -19.70 -5.10 -1.00
CA LYS A 83 -20.75 -5.82 -0.27
C LYS A 83 -21.22 -7.02 -1.06
N PHE A 84 -21.28 -8.16 -0.40
CA PHE A 84 -21.75 -9.42 -0.95
C PHE A 84 -23.09 -9.79 -0.32
N ARG A 85 -24.13 -9.91 -1.14
CA ARG A 85 -25.49 -10.22 -0.68
C ARG A 85 -26.06 -11.35 -1.53
N MET A 86 -25.95 -12.58 -1.02
CA MET A 86 -26.31 -13.82 -1.72
C MET A 86 -25.57 -13.98 -3.05
N ARG A 87 -26.17 -13.51 -4.14
CA ARG A 87 -25.67 -13.55 -5.52
C ARG A 87 -25.27 -12.18 -6.06
N THR A 88 -25.52 -11.14 -5.29
CA THR A 88 -25.28 -9.75 -5.69
C THR A 88 -23.96 -9.26 -5.11
N ILE A 89 -23.12 -8.67 -5.96
CA ILE A 89 -21.91 -7.95 -5.58
C ILE A 89 -22.17 -6.48 -5.81
N GLU A 90 -21.98 -5.66 -4.78
CA GLU A 90 -22.01 -4.20 -4.89
C GLU A 90 -20.61 -3.66 -4.59
N MET A 91 -20.08 -2.79 -5.43
CA MET A 91 -18.80 -2.12 -5.23
C MET A 91 -18.96 -0.61 -5.34
N THR A 92 -18.33 0.12 -4.43
CA THR A 92 -18.32 1.58 -4.40
C THR A 92 -16.91 2.06 -4.09
N VAL A 93 -16.51 3.18 -4.68
CA VAL A 93 -15.33 3.93 -4.25
C VAL A 93 -15.78 5.33 -3.81
N ASP A 94 -15.28 5.75 -2.65
CA ASP A 94 -15.65 6.98 -1.96
C ASP A 94 -17.17 7.12 -1.80
N GLN A 95 -17.73 8.29 -2.15
CA GLN A 95 -19.16 8.57 -2.11
C GLN A 95 -19.78 8.54 -3.53
N GLU A 96 -19.11 7.88 -4.48
CA GLU A 96 -19.64 7.72 -5.83
C GLU A 96 -20.82 6.73 -5.87
N ARG A 97 -21.51 6.69 -7.01
CA ARG A 97 -22.58 5.74 -7.24
C ARG A 97 -22.03 4.31 -7.25
N SER A 98 -22.66 3.43 -6.49
CA SER A 98 -22.28 2.02 -6.48
C SER A 98 -22.57 1.34 -7.81
N VAL A 99 -21.70 0.38 -8.17
CA VAL A 99 -21.90 -0.55 -9.28
C VAL A 99 -22.28 -1.91 -8.72
N THR A 100 -23.12 -2.64 -9.45
CA THR A 100 -23.66 -3.91 -8.98
C THR A 100 -23.62 -4.96 -10.07
N GLU A 101 -23.22 -6.17 -9.73
CA GLU A 101 -23.27 -7.34 -10.61
C GLU A 101 -23.98 -8.51 -9.92
N GLN A 102 -24.57 -9.38 -10.74
CA GLN A 102 -25.27 -10.57 -10.28
C GLN A 102 -24.56 -11.84 -10.77
N MET A 103 -24.12 -12.64 -9.81
CA MET A 103 -23.53 -13.96 -10.03
C MET A 103 -24.62 -15.01 -10.26
N HIS A 104 -24.30 -16.06 -11.02
CA HIS A 104 -25.15 -17.23 -11.14
C HIS A 104 -25.29 -17.97 -9.79
N GLU A 105 -24.19 -18.11 -9.05
CA GLU A 105 -24.09 -18.83 -7.77
C GLU A 105 -23.79 -17.91 -6.59
N SER A 106 -24.07 -18.36 -5.37
CA SER A 106 -23.85 -17.55 -4.17
C SER A 106 -22.39 -17.57 -3.73
N ILE A 107 -21.84 -16.38 -3.48
CA ILE A 107 -20.46 -16.20 -3.01
C ILE A 107 -20.28 -16.72 -1.58
N LYS A 108 -21.36 -16.85 -0.80
CA LYS A 108 -21.31 -17.36 0.59
C LYS A 108 -20.87 -18.83 0.68
N GLN A 109 -20.95 -19.60 -0.40
CA GLN A 109 -20.49 -20.98 -0.43
C GLN A 109 -18.98 -21.09 -0.71
N TRP A 110 -18.30 -19.96 -0.88
CA TRP A 110 -16.88 -19.94 -1.20
C TRP A 110 -16.01 -20.23 0.02
N SER A 111 -15.34 -21.40 0.03
CA SER A 111 -14.31 -21.71 1.00
C SER A 111 -12.99 -21.00 0.66
N ILE A 112 -12.58 -20.06 1.50
CA ILE A 112 -11.39 -19.23 1.32
C ILE A 112 -10.15 -19.98 1.80
N ALA A 113 -9.09 -19.98 0.98
CA ALA A 113 -7.82 -20.63 1.29
C ALA A 113 -6.78 -19.62 1.78
N SER A 114 -6.67 -18.49 1.09
CA SER A 114 -5.71 -17.43 1.42
C SER A 114 -6.20 -16.05 0.97
N MET A 115 -5.69 -15.03 1.66
CA MET A 115 -5.81 -13.63 1.26
C MET A 115 -4.42 -13.02 1.15
N GLU A 116 -4.17 -12.27 0.09
CA GLU A 116 -2.91 -11.56 -0.13
C GLU A 116 -3.22 -10.11 -0.49
N VAL A 117 -2.48 -9.17 0.08
CA VAL A 117 -2.68 -7.72 -0.07
C VAL A 117 -1.38 -7.11 -0.59
N GLY A 118 -1.46 -6.18 -1.54
CA GLY A 118 -0.34 -5.48 -2.15
C GLY A 118 0.45 -6.31 -3.17
N HIS A 119 0.75 -7.57 -2.90
CA HIS A 119 1.46 -8.45 -3.84
C HIS A 119 1.09 -9.92 -3.61
N VAL A 120 1.01 -10.71 -4.67
CA VAL A 120 0.79 -12.16 -4.61
C VAL A 120 2.14 -12.87 -4.60
N THR A 121 2.45 -13.54 -3.50
CA THR A 121 3.73 -14.23 -3.27
C THR A 121 3.84 -15.55 -4.00
N GLN A 122 2.71 -16.20 -4.26
CA GLN A 122 2.67 -17.55 -4.80
C GLN A 122 2.29 -17.52 -6.28
N THR A 123 3.31 -17.45 -7.13
CA THR A 123 3.15 -17.54 -8.59
C THR A 123 2.91 -19.00 -8.98
N TYR A 124 1.68 -19.32 -9.38
CA TYR A 124 1.46 -20.54 -10.14
C TYR A 124 2.26 -20.42 -11.44
N LYS A 125 3.22 -21.31 -11.65
CA LYS A 125 3.98 -21.42 -12.90
C LYS A 125 2.96 -21.40 -14.06
N ASN A 126 2.96 -20.34 -14.86
CA ASN A 126 2.07 -20.05 -16.01
C ASN A 126 0.81 -19.18 -15.79
N SER A 127 0.69 -18.41 -14.71
CA SER A 127 -0.41 -17.43 -14.59
C SER A 127 -0.22 -16.21 -15.52
N LYS A 128 -0.72 -16.29 -16.75
CA LYS A 128 -1.00 -15.11 -17.59
C LYS A 128 -1.96 -14.18 -16.84
N GLY A 129 -1.70 -12.87 -16.80
CA GLY A 129 -2.53 -11.88 -16.10
C GLY A 129 -2.14 -11.61 -14.65
N GLN A 130 -0.83 -11.62 -14.35
CA GLN A 130 -0.34 -11.15 -13.05
C GLN A 130 -0.29 -9.62 -13.06
N HIS A 131 -1.09 -8.99 -12.20
CA HIS A 131 -0.99 -7.55 -11.98
C HIS A 131 0.34 -7.24 -11.28
N SER A 132 0.90 -6.07 -11.58
CA SER A 132 1.98 -5.51 -10.79
C SER A 132 1.56 -5.45 -9.33
N GLY A 133 2.49 -5.67 -8.38
CA GLY A 133 2.15 -5.41 -6.99
C GLY A 133 1.93 -3.91 -6.77
N PHE A 134 1.11 -3.56 -5.79
CA PHE A 134 0.82 -2.18 -5.42
C PHE A 134 2.07 -1.40 -5.02
N ILE A 135 2.05 -0.11 -5.30
CA ILE A 135 3.02 0.88 -4.84
C ILE A 135 2.21 2.06 -4.32
N GLY A 136 2.34 2.36 -3.03
CA GLY A 136 1.54 3.39 -2.35
C GLY A 136 1.33 3.05 -0.89
N SER A 137 0.36 3.72 -0.26
CA SER A 137 -0.06 3.46 1.12
C SER A 137 -1.41 2.75 1.13
N MET A 138 -1.60 1.85 2.09
CA MET A 138 -2.90 1.22 2.38
C MET A 138 -3.21 1.35 3.86
N GLN A 139 -4.48 1.48 4.20
CA GLN A 139 -4.99 1.40 5.57
C GLN A 139 -6.38 0.75 5.57
N ASP A 140 -6.87 0.38 6.75
CA ASP A 140 -8.23 -0.11 6.95
C ASP A 140 -8.63 -1.28 6.02
N PHE A 141 -7.75 -2.28 5.84
CA PHE A 141 -8.13 -3.55 5.20
C PHE A 141 -8.97 -4.39 6.17
N ILE A 142 -10.28 -4.37 5.95
CA ILE A 142 -11.28 -4.96 6.83
C ILE A 142 -12.10 -5.97 6.04
N VAL A 143 -12.26 -7.18 6.58
CA VAL A 143 -13.17 -8.19 6.04
C VAL A 143 -14.04 -8.70 7.17
N ASN A 144 -15.36 -8.56 7.04
CA ASN A 144 -16.36 -8.89 8.07
C ASN A 144 -15.94 -8.41 9.47
N GLU A 145 -15.65 -7.11 9.60
CA GLU A 145 -15.26 -6.45 10.86
C GLU A 145 -13.84 -6.79 11.38
N LYS A 146 -13.10 -7.69 10.73
CA LYS A 146 -11.70 -7.98 11.12
C LYS A 146 -10.72 -7.05 10.43
N GLU A 147 -10.00 -6.26 11.22
CA GLU A 147 -8.98 -5.31 10.76
C GLU A 147 -7.61 -5.99 10.58
N PHE A 148 -7.34 -6.53 9.39
CA PHE A 148 -6.16 -7.37 9.14
C PHE A 148 -4.83 -6.62 9.28
N PHE A 149 -4.78 -5.33 8.96
CA PHE A 149 -3.57 -4.53 9.21
C PHE A 149 -3.28 -4.35 10.70
N GLN A 150 -4.31 -4.15 11.53
CA GLN A 150 -4.10 -4.05 12.99
C GLN A 150 -3.75 -5.40 13.61
N MET A 151 -4.38 -6.48 13.14
CA MET A 151 -4.04 -7.84 13.58
C MET A 151 -2.58 -8.17 13.25
N ALA A 152 -2.11 -7.86 12.04
CA ALA A 152 -0.72 -8.02 11.65
C ALA A 152 0.22 -7.15 12.50
N LYS A 153 -0.14 -5.89 12.77
CA LYS A 153 0.66 -4.97 13.60
C LYS A 153 0.77 -5.43 15.06
N ALA A 154 -0.30 -6.02 15.60
CA ALA A 154 -0.35 -6.53 16.96
C ALA A 154 0.23 -7.94 17.10
N ASP A 155 0.72 -8.54 16.00
CA ASP A 155 1.16 -9.93 15.94
C ASP A 155 0.09 -10.93 16.43
N VAL A 156 -1.18 -10.62 16.11
CA VAL A 156 -2.34 -11.41 16.50
C VAL A 156 -2.75 -12.32 15.34
N GLY A 157 -2.53 -13.62 15.54
CA GLY A 157 -2.91 -14.67 14.59
C GLY A 157 -1.68 -15.28 13.92
N ASN A 158 -1.37 -16.53 14.26
CA ASN A 158 -0.19 -17.28 13.79
C ASN A 158 -0.19 -17.57 12.27
N ASN A 159 -1.13 -17.00 11.53
CA ASN A 159 -1.40 -17.25 10.13
C ASN A 159 -1.29 -16.00 9.25
N ILE A 160 -0.83 -14.87 9.81
CA ILE A 160 -0.59 -13.61 9.08
C ILE A 160 0.91 -13.39 8.91
N GLU A 161 1.37 -13.21 7.68
CA GLU A 161 2.73 -12.85 7.30
C GLU A 161 2.72 -11.47 6.65
N ILE A 162 3.66 -10.60 7.01
CA ILE A 162 3.75 -9.24 6.46
C ILE A 162 5.20 -8.87 6.14
N SER A 163 5.42 -8.24 4.98
CA SER A 163 6.71 -7.68 4.56
C SER A 163 6.66 -6.16 4.30
N ALA A 164 5.46 -5.58 4.41
CA ALA A 164 5.25 -4.14 4.34
C ALA A 164 5.58 -3.47 5.68
N ASP A 165 6.07 -2.23 5.61
CA ASP A 165 6.36 -1.43 6.79
C ASP A 165 5.10 -0.71 7.29
N PHE A 166 4.85 -0.73 8.60
CA PHE A 166 3.87 0.17 9.21
C PHE A 166 4.50 1.55 9.40
N ILE A 167 4.13 2.48 8.54
CA ILE A 167 4.63 3.86 8.56
C ILE A 167 3.48 4.77 9.03
N SER A 168 3.73 5.69 9.97
CA SER A 168 2.80 6.80 10.20
C SER A 168 2.75 7.67 8.95
N ASP A 169 1.58 8.27 8.67
CA ASP A 169 1.22 8.89 7.38
C ASP A 169 2.15 10.02 6.87
N ASP A 170 3.19 10.38 7.63
CA ASP A 170 4.02 11.56 7.41
C ASP A 170 5.16 11.41 6.40
N TYR A 171 5.57 10.21 5.96
CA TYR A 171 6.78 10.10 5.11
C TYR A 171 6.74 8.97 4.07
N TYR A 172 5.91 9.14 3.03
CA TYR A 172 6.05 8.38 1.78
C TYR A 172 7.09 9.07 0.86
N VAL A 173 8.26 8.46 0.68
CA VAL A 173 9.28 8.95 -0.27
C VAL A 173 8.96 8.38 -1.65
N GLU A 174 8.31 9.20 -2.47
CA GLU A 174 7.62 8.79 -3.69
C GLU A 174 8.56 8.29 -4.82
N LYS A 175 9.77 8.87 -4.93
CA LYS A 175 10.86 8.44 -5.81
C LYS A 175 12.20 8.83 -5.19
N PRO A 176 13.15 7.90 -4.95
CA PRO A 176 14.47 8.28 -4.47
C PRO A 176 15.17 9.11 -5.55
N VAL A 177 15.73 10.25 -5.15
CA VAL A 177 16.61 11.06 -6.00
C VAL A 177 18.03 10.56 -5.82
N ALA A 178 18.71 10.24 -6.93
CA ALA A 178 20.12 9.85 -6.90
C ALA A 178 20.99 11.08 -7.16
N PHE A 179 21.87 11.39 -6.20
CA PHE A 179 22.96 12.34 -6.39
C PHE A 179 24.16 11.56 -6.92
N THR A 180 24.46 11.70 -8.21
CA THR A 180 25.46 10.86 -8.91
C THR A 180 26.86 11.47 -8.96
N SER A 181 27.02 12.70 -8.45
CA SER A 181 28.30 13.40 -8.31
C SER A 181 28.31 14.18 -7.00
N ALA A 182 29.49 14.38 -6.41
CA ALA A 182 29.69 15.14 -5.18
C ALA A 182 29.22 16.61 -5.29
N ASP A 183 29.18 17.16 -6.50
CA ASP A 183 28.74 18.54 -6.75
C ASP A 183 27.23 18.66 -6.97
N SER A 184 26.49 17.55 -6.98
CA SER A 184 25.04 17.56 -7.18
C SER A 184 24.34 17.92 -5.87
N TYR A 185 23.49 18.95 -5.88
CA TYR A 185 22.69 19.34 -4.73
C TYR A 185 21.32 19.87 -5.17
N LEU A 186 20.38 19.89 -4.22
CA LEU A 186 19.09 20.54 -4.36
C LEU A 186 19.03 21.73 -3.40
N ILE A 187 18.51 22.84 -3.88
CA ILE A 187 18.18 23.98 -3.03
C ILE A 187 16.71 23.86 -2.65
N LEU A 188 16.44 23.80 -1.35
CA LEU A 188 15.09 23.83 -0.79
C LEU A 188 14.80 25.21 -0.20
N SER A 189 13.52 25.50 0.04
CA SER A 189 13.13 26.70 0.79
C SER A 189 13.82 26.70 2.15
N ARG A 190 14.39 27.85 2.54
CA ARG A 190 15.09 27.99 3.81
C ARG A 190 14.14 27.66 4.97
N LEU A 191 14.51 26.66 5.77
CA LEU A 191 13.79 26.30 6.97
C LEU A 191 13.72 27.48 7.93
N GLN A 192 12.50 27.82 8.32
CA GLN A 192 12.20 28.89 9.25
C GLN A 192 12.11 28.30 10.66
N VAL A 193 13.25 28.09 11.30
CA VAL A 193 13.33 27.45 12.62
C VAL A 193 12.96 28.46 13.72
N HIS A 194 11.66 28.62 13.98
CA HIS A 194 11.16 29.55 15.01
C HIS A 194 11.04 28.90 16.40
N ASP A 195 10.43 27.71 16.51
CA ASP A 195 10.20 27.03 17.81
C ASP A 195 10.57 25.53 17.80
N ARG A 196 10.10 24.78 16.80
CA ARG A 196 10.41 23.36 16.61
C ARG A 196 10.39 23.03 15.12
N PHE A 197 11.34 22.21 14.69
CA PHE A 197 11.37 21.66 13.33
C PHE A 197 11.71 20.16 13.39
N SER A 198 11.30 19.43 12.35
CA SER A 198 11.63 18.03 12.18
C SER A 198 11.99 17.77 10.71
N VAL A 199 13.06 17.03 10.48
CA VAL A 199 13.50 16.60 9.16
C VAL A 199 13.71 15.09 9.19
N THR A 200 12.99 14.37 8.33
CA THR A 200 13.10 12.91 8.19
C THR A 200 13.64 12.58 6.81
N LEU A 201 14.72 11.79 6.74
CA LEU A 201 15.39 11.40 5.50
C LEU A 201 15.59 9.87 5.48
N LYS A 202 15.46 9.25 4.30
CA LYS A 202 15.92 7.88 4.04
C LYS A 202 17.11 7.95 3.09
N LEU A 203 18.29 7.56 3.57
CA LEU A 203 19.55 7.61 2.81
C LEU A 203 20.03 6.19 2.47
N LYS A 204 20.59 6.01 1.28
CA LYS A 204 21.39 4.85 0.90
C LYS A 204 22.61 5.32 0.12
N THR A 205 23.82 5.01 0.59
CA THR A 205 25.08 5.37 -0.07
C THR A 205 26.17 4.33 0.22
N THR A 206 27.16 4.23 -0.66
CA THR A 206 28.42 3.50 -0.43
C THR A 206 29.59 4.43 -0.09
N GLU A 207 29.40 5.74 -0.27
CA GLU A 207 30.40 6.74 0.07
C GLU A 207 30.57 6.82 1.59
N SER A 208 31.82 6.94 2.04
CA SER A 208 32.12 7.05 3.48
C SER A 208 31.97 8.46 4.02
N SER A 209 31.92 9.48 3.14
CA SER A 209 31.87 10.88 3.54
C SER A 209 31.02 11.71 2.58
N GLY A 210 30.31 12.71 3.09
CA GLY A 210 29.53 13.65 2.28
C GLY A 210 28.54 14.47 3.10
N LEU A 211 28.27 15.69 2.66
CA LEU A 211 27.26 16.56 3.25
C LEU A 211 25.87 16.12 2.78
N ILE A 212 24.95 15.86 3.72
CA ILE A 212 23.59 15.39 3.42
C ILE A 212 22.58 16.53 3.44
N LEU A 213 22.69 17.41 4.45
CA LEU A 213 21.80 18.55 4.63
C LEU A 213 22.60 19.71 5.22
N TYR A 214 22.36 20.92 4.75
CA TYR A 214 22.89 22.14 5.35
C TYR A 214 21.84 23.23 5.32
N ASN A 215 21.65 23.89 6.46
CA ASN A 215 20.79 25.06 6.58
C ASN A 215 21.54 26.16 7.33
N GLY A 216 21.89 27.23 6.60
CA GLY A 216 22.52 28.41 7.17
C GLY A 216 21.49 29.44 7.65
N GLY A 217 21.68 29.92 8.87
CA GLY A 217 20.93 31.00 9.51
C GLY A 217 21.55 32.37 9.31
N THR A 218 21.35 33.26 10.28
CA THR A 218 21.95 34.60 10.31
C THR A 218 23.28 34.57 11.06
N GLY A 219 24.30 35.30 10.60
CA GLY A 219 25.60 35.28 11.27
C GLY A 219 26.34 33.95 11.05
N GLN A 220 26.71 33.29 12.15
CA GLN A 220 27.37 31.96 12.15
C GLN A 220 26.38 30.81 12.35
N ASP A 221 25.09 31.09 12.57
CA ASP A 221 24.12 30.05 12.88
C ASP A 221 23.99 29.06 11.72
N PHE A 222 24.04 27.76 12.03
CA PHE A 222 23.73 26.72 11.06
C PHE A 222 23.29 25.43 11.75
N PHE A 223 22.69 24.54 10.96
CA PHE A 223 22.75 23.14 11.27
C PHE A 223 23.00 22.31 10.01
N ALA A 224 23.63 21.17 10.19
CA ALA A 224 24.02 20.27 9.14
C ALA A 224 23.86 18.81 9.58
N VAL A 225 23.61 17.96 8.59
CA VAL A 225 23.75 16.50 8.73
C VAL A 225 24.81 16.08 7.74
N GLU A 226 25.84 15.40 8.22
CA GLU A 226 26.95 14.92 7.38
C GLU A 226 27.27 13.46 7.68
N LEU A 227 27.81 12.79 6.67
CA LEU A 227 28.45 11.50 6.82
C LEU A 227 29.96 11.73 6.85
N PHE A 228 30.64 11.16 7.85
CA PHE A 228 32.10 11.25 7.96
C PHE A 228 32.66 9.92 8.44
N HIS A 229 33.52 9.30 7.61
CA HIS A 229 34.07 7.96 7.84
C HIS A 229 33.02 6.89 8.17
N GLY A 230 31.86 6.95 7.50
CA GLY A 230 30.76 6.00 7.67
C GLY A 230 29.85 6.26 8.86
N PHE A 231 30.12 7.31 9.66
CA PHE A 231 29.30 7.71 10.79
C PHE A 231 28.49 8.95 10.42
N LEU A 232 27.22 8.97 10.84
CA LEU A 232 26.33 10.12 10.65
C LEU A 232 26.53 11.10 11.79
N PHE A 233 26.75 12.38 11.47
CA PHE A 233 26.89 13.47 12.41
C PHE A 233 25.78 14.49 12.20
N TYR A 234 25.28 15.03 13.32
CA TYR A 234 24.47 16.22 13.35
C TYR A 234 25.31 17.33 13.99
N VAL A 235 25.53 18.41 13.25
CA VAL A 235 26.39 19.53 13.63
C VAL A 235 25.56 20.79 13.59
N TYR A 236 25.70 21.65 14.59
CA TYR A 236 24.97 22.91 14.62
C TYR A 236 25.76 23.98 15.36
N ASP A 237 25.45 25.23 15.03
CA ASP A 237 25.86 26.45 15.71
C ASP A 237 24.62 27.36 15.80
N MET A 238 24.37 27.95 16.97
CA MET A 238 23.21 28.81 17.21
C MET A 238 23.62 30.19 17.76
N GLY A 239 24.89 30.58 17.58
CA GLY A 239 25.45 31.86 18.02
C GLY A 239 26.37 31.77 19.22
#